data_AF-A0A089XIV1-F1
#
_entry.id   AF-A0A089XIV1-F1
#
_cell.length_a   1.000
_cell.length_b   1.000
_cell.length_c   1.000
_cell.angle_alpha   90.00
_cell.angle_beta   90.00
_cell.angle_gamma   90.00
#
_symmetry.space_group_name_H-M   'P 1'
#
loop_
_entity.id
_entity.type
_entity.pdbx_description
1 polymer ?
#
loop_
_entity_poly.entity_id
_entity_poly.type
_entity_poly.pdbx_seq_one_letter_code
_entity_poly.pdbx_strand_id
1 'polypeptide(L)' 'MRVELIQRAANVLFEVPDDVHEEIITLITAVAEDPMAQVPGVAAAFGDWCWLVYTTRGDVIEVLDAGCAR' A
#
# COMPACT_ATOMS: atom_id res chain seq x y z
N MET A 1 7.70 7.23 6.90
CA MET A 1 7.49 6.00 7.69
C MET A 1 8.30 4.87 7.07
N ARG A 2 8.67 3.83 7.83
CA ARG A 2 9.22 2.59 7.23
C ARG A 2 8.05 1.80 6.65
N VAL A 3 8.17 1.36 5.40
CA VAL A 3 7.16 0.50 4.77
C VAL A 3 7.67 -0.94 4.78
N GLU A 4 6.84 -1.86 5.24
CA GLU A 4 7.05 -3.30 5.17
C GLU A 4 5.93 -3.91 4.35
N LEU A 5 6.27 -4.85 3.47
CA LEU A 5 5.29 -5.58 2.68
C LEU A 5 5.33 -7.03 3.12
N ILE A 6 4.16 -7.59 3.44
CA ILE A 6 4.07 -9.04 3.57
C ILE A 6 4.27 -9.68 2.20
N GLN A 7 4.72 -10.94 2.18
CA GLN A 7 5.05 -11.62 0.94
C GLN A 7 3.90 -11.64 -0.08
N ARG A 8 2.66 -11.76 0.39
CA ARG A 8 1.48 -11.70 -0.49
C ARG A 8 1.38 -10.36 -1.23
N ALA A 9 1.49 -9.23 -0.52
CA ALA A 9 1.44 -7.91 -1.12
C ALA A 9 2.65 -7.64 -2.02
N ALA A 10 3.83 -8.14 -1.63
CA ALA A 10 5.03 -8.04 -2.45
C ALA A 10 4.88 -8.80 -3.79
N ASN A 11 4.26 -9.98 -3.79
CA ASN A 11 4.04 -10.76 -5.02
C ASN A 11 3.19 -10.00 -6.04
N VAL A 12 2.19 -9.23 -5.60
CA VAL A 12 1.35 -8.42 -6.49
C VAL A 12 2.19 -7.46 -7.34
N LEU A 13 3.22 -6.84 -6.76
CA LEU A 13 4.11 -5.93 -7.49
C LEU A 13 4.85 -6.60 -8.66
N PHE A 14 5.04 -7.92 -8.61
CA PHE A 14 5.70 -8.70 -9.66
C PHE A 14 4.73 -9.36 -10.65
N GLU A 15 3.44 -9.39 -10.32
CA GLU A 15 2.40 -10.05 -11.10
C GLU A 15 1.57 -9.07 -11.95
N VAL A 16 1.72 -7.76 -11.73
CA VAL A 16 0.99 -6.71 -12.45
C VAL A 16 1.84 -6.05 -13.55
N PRO A 17 1.22 -5.49 -14.60
CA PRO A 17 1.92 -4.69 -15.60
C PRO A 17 2.59 -3.42 -15.00
N ASP A 18 3.57 -2.86 -15.72
CA ASP A 18 4.38 -1.72 -15.23
C ASP A 18 3.54 -0.47 -14.87
N ASP A 19 2.51 -0.14 -15.64
CA ASP A 19 1.61 0.99 -15.36
C ASP A 19 0.87 0.82 -14.03
N VAL A 20 0.43 -0.41 -13.77
CA VAL A 20 -0.24 -0.80 -12.52
C VAL A 20 0.76 -0.83 -11.35
N HIS A 21 1.98 -1.30 -11.60
CA HIS A 21 3.06 -1.30 -10.61
C HIS A 21 3.36 0.13 -10.13
N GLU A 22 3.49 1.09 -11.05
CA GLU A 22 3.72 2.50 -10.72
C GLU A 22 2.60 3.09 -9.86
N GLU A 23 1.33 2.75 -10.15
CA GLU A 23 0.19 3.21 -9.35
C GLU A 23 0.23 2.66 -7.92
N ILE A 24 0.53 1.37 -7.74
CA ILE A 24 0.64 0.76 -6.41
C ILE A 24 1.77 1.41 -5.61
N ILE A 25 2.94 1.64 -6.21
CA ILE A 25 4.07 2.32 -5.56
C ILE A 25 3.72 3.75 -5.18
N THR A 26 2.98 4.46 -6.05
CA THR A 26 2.49 5.82 -5.78
C THR A 26 1.54 5.82 -4.59
N LEU A 27 0.61 4.88 -4.53
CA LEU A 27 -0.35 4.76 -3.43
C LEU A 27 0.34 4.44 -2.10
N ILE A 28 1.32 3.52 -2.10
CA ILE A 28 2.14 3.21 -0.91
C ILE A 28 2.88 4.46 -0.42
N THR A 29 3.47 5.22 -1.35
CA THR A 29 4.21 6.45 -1.02
C THR A 29 3.29 7.49 -0.40
N ALA A 30 2.11 7.71 -0.99
CA ALA A 30 1.13 8.64 -0.47
C ALA A 30 0.70 8.29 0.97
N VAL A 31 0.44 7.02 1.25
CA VAL A 31 0.11 6.56 2.61
C VAL A 31 1.28 6.76 3.58
N ALA A 32 2.52 6.56 3.14
CA ALA A 32 3.71 6.75 3.97
C ALA A 32 4.04 8.20 4.32
N GLU A 33 3.53 9.14 3.53
CA GLU A 33 3.70 10.57 3.72
C GLU A 33 2.49 11.24 4.39
N ASP A 34 1.32 10.60 4.38
CA ASP A 34 0.09 11.13 4.98
C ASP A 34 0.12 11.08 6.52
N PRO A 35 0.12 12.24 7.22
CA PRO A 35 0.03 12.28 8.67
C PRO A 35 -1.28 11.69 9.22
N MET A 36 -2.37 11.72 8.44
CA MET A 36 -3.66 11.15 8.84
C MET A 36 -3.67 9.62 8.74
N ALA A 37 -2.78 9.03 7.95
CA ALA A 37 -2.60 7.57 7.89
C ALA A 37 -1.96 6.99 9.15
N GLN A 38 -1.46 7.82 10.07
CA GLN A 38 -0.76 7.41 11.30
C GLN A 38 -1.69 6.94 12.43
N VAL A 39 -3.00 6.81 12.17
CA VAL A 39 -3.95 6.28 13.16
C VAL A 39 -3.72 4.77 13.31
N PRO A 40 -3.41 4.27 14.53
CA PRO A 40 -3.21 2.84 14.75
C PRO A 40 -4.45 2.03 14.37
N GLY A 41 -4.26 0.96 13.60
CA GLY A 41 -5.35 0.09 13.17
C GLY A 41 -5.16 -0.41 11.74
N VAL A 42 -6.16 -1.13 11.24
CA VAL A 42 -6.24 -1.56 9.83
C VAL A 42 -6.97 -0.47 9.05
N ALA A 43 -6.40 -0.07 7.92
CA ALA A 43 -6.94 0.95 7.04
C ALA A 43 -6.79 0.53 5.58
N ALA A 44 -7.51 1.23 4.71
CA ALA A 44 -7.41 1.07 3.27
C ALA A 44 -7.21 2.42 2.59
N ALA A 45 -6.36 2.44 1.56
CA ALA A 45 -6.18 3.57 0.67
C ALA A 45 -6.53 3.15 -0.76
N PHE A 46 -7.01 4.10 -1.56
CA PHE A 46 -7.49 3.87 -2.91
C PHE A 46 -6.87 4.90 -3.85
N GLY A 47 -6.30 4.41 -4.95
CA GLY A 47 -5.94 5.18 -6.12
C GLY A 47 -7.09 5.22 -7.12
N ASP A 48 -6.77 5.40 -8.40
CA ASP A 48 -7.76 5.47 -9.47
C ASP A 48 -8.32 4.08 -9.80
N TRP A 49 -7.44 3.07 -9.81
CA TRP A 49 -7.77 1.67 -10.09
C TRP A 49 -7.19 0.71 -9.06
N CYS A 50 -6.21 1.16 -8.28
CA CYS A 50 -5.52 0.35 -7.28
C CYS A 50 -5.99 0.62 -5.85
N TRP A 51 -5.77 -0.35 -4.98
CA TRP A 51 -6.05 -0.25 -3.56
C TRP A 51 -4.91 -0.86 -2.74
N LEU A 52 -4.81 -0.40 -1.49
CA LEU A 52 -3.85 -0.84 -0.50
C LEU A 52 -4.57 -1.09 0.82
N VAL A 53 -4.42 -2.27 1.42
CA VAL A 53 -4.79 -2.52 2.82
C VAL A 53 -3.54 -2.59 3.66
N TYR A 54 -3.50 -1.80 4.73
CA TYR A 54 -2.33 -1.67 5.56
C TYR A 54 -2.71 -1.55 7.04
N THR A 55 -1.71 -1.74 7.91
CA THR A 55 -1.81 -1.37 9.31
C THR A 55 -0.63 -0.50 9.73
N THR A 56 -0.85 0.40 10.67
CA THR A 56 0.19 1.25 11.23
C THR A 56 0.55 0.84 12.65
N ARG A 57 1.85 0.74 12.91
CA ARG A 57 2.40 0.44 14.24
C ARG A 57 3.60 1.34 14.48
N GLY A 58 3.38 2.45 15.18
CA GLY A 58 4.42 3.45 15.40
C GLY A 58 4.84 4.11 14.08
N ASP A 59 6.10 3.95 13.71
CA ASP A 59 6.69 4.50 12.48
C ASP A 59 6.64 3.53 11.29
N VAL A 60 6.03 2.36 11.46
CA VAL A 60 5.92 1.32 10.44
C VAL A 60 4.52 1.28 9.83
N ILE A 61 4.46 1.27 8.51
CA ILE A 61 3.29 0.82 7.73
C ILE A 61 3.58 -0.60 7.26
N GLU A 62 2.75 -1.54 7.68
CA GLU A 62 2.77 -2.91 7.19
C GLU A 62 1.65 -3.07 6.15
N VAL A 63 2.01 -3.30 4.89
CA VAL A 63 1.09 -3.56 3.80
C VAL A 63 0.67 -5.03 3.87
N LEU A 64 -0.63 -5.24 4.07
CA LEU A 64 -1.24 -6.55 4.24
C LEU A 64 -1.75 -7.12 2.92
N ASP A 65 -2.26 -6.26 2.04
CA ASP A 65 -2.78 -6.65 0.73
C ASP A 65 -2.78 -5.45 -0.22
N ALA A 66 -2.67 -5.71 -1.51
CA ALA A 66 -2.71 -4.70 -2.55
C ALA A 66 -3.32 -5.31 -3.82
N GLY A 67 -3.88 -4.49 -4.68
CA GLY A 67 -4.40 -4.98 -5.95
C GLY A 67 -5.04 -3.87 -6.75
N CYS A 68 -5.45 -4.18 -7.98
CA CYS A 68 -6.08 -3.22 -8.86
C CYS A 68 -7.27 -3.84 -9.56
N ALA A 69 -8.35 -3.06 -9.68
CA ALA A 69 -9.55 -3.44 -10.39
C ALA A 69 -9.40 -3.04 -11.85
N ARG A 70 -8.92 -3.98 -12.67
CA ARG A 70 -8.88 -3.83 -14.13
C ARG A 70 -9.54 -5.03 -14.80
#